data_AF-A0A525J3P7-F1
#
_entry.id   AF-A0A525J3P7-F1
#
_cell.length_a   1.000
_cell.length_b   1.000
_cell.length_c   1.000
_cell.angle_alpha   90.00
_cell.angle_beta   90.00
_cell.angle_gamma   90.00
#
_symmetry.space_group_name_H-M   'P 1'
#
loop_
_entity.id
_entity.type
_entity.pdbx_description
1 polymer ?
#
loop_
_entity_poly.entity_id
_entity_poly.type
_entity_poly.pdbx_seq_one_letter_code
_entity_poly.pdbx_strand_id
1 'polypeptide(L)' 'AYHKAVDSALETTLIPSANNAELKSLLQTGLKIFQGHEQHAEHVAAALK' A
#
# COMPACT_ATOMS: atom_id res chain seq x y z
N ALA A 1 2.25 13.07 2.46
CA ALA A 1 1.31 12.00 2.83
C ALA A 1 2.08 10.75 3.25
N TYR A 2 1.48 9.86 4.02
CA TYR A 2 2.15 8.68 4.59
C TYR A 2 2.10 7.43 3.70
N HIS A 3 1.81 7.55 2.40
CA HIS A 3 1.58 6.40 1.48
C HIS A 3 2.72 5.36 1.51
N LYS A 4 3.97 5.80 1.26
CA LYS A 4 5.14 4.91 1.33
C LYS A 4 5.31 4.17 2.65
N ALA A 5 4.95 4.82 3.77
CA ALA A 5 5.05 4.20 5.09
C ALA A 5 3.98 3.10 5.26
N VAL A 6 2.77 3.32 4.75
CA VAL A 6 1.70 2.31 4.75
C VAL A 6 2.05 1.14 3.84
N ASP A 7 2.52 1.40 2.62
CA ASP A 7 2.96 0.36 1.69
C ASP A 7 4.07 -0.49 2.29
N SER A 8 5.08 0.15 2.88
CA SER A 8 6.19 -0.54 3.55
C SER A 8 5.70 -1.40 4.71
N ALA A 9 4.79 -0.89 5.55
CA ALA A 9 4.25 -1.64 6.68
C ALA A 9 3.44 -2.87 6.22
N LEU A 10 2.64 -2.72 5.15
CA LEU A 10 1.90 -3.83 4.55
C LEU A 10 2.85 -4.91 4.01
N GLU A 11 3.81 -4.51 3.18
CA GLU A 11 4.72 -5.41 2.48
C GLU A 11 5.68 -6.14 3.43
N THR A 12 6.26 -5.43 4.39
CA THR A 12 7.39 -5.95 5.17
C THR A 12 6.99 -6.51 6.54
N THR A 13 5.87 -6.06 7.10
CA THR A 13 5.43 -6.46 8.44
C THR A 13 4.13 -7.25 8.41
N LEU A 14 3.06 -6.68 7.86
CA LEU A 14 1.72 -7.23 8.03
C LEU A 14 1.45 -8.45 7.15
N ILE A 15 1.77 -8.40 5.86
CA ILE A 15 1.57 -9.53 4.93
C ILE A 15 2.42 -10.75 5.32
N PRO A 16 3.71 -10.61 5.68
CA PRO A 16 4.51 -11.74 6.15
C PRO A 16 4.01 -12.35 7.46
N SER A 17 3.48 -11.51 8.37
CA SER A 17 2.99 -11.97 9.69
C SER A 17 1.57 -12.53 9.67
N ALA A 18 0.84 -12.38 8.55
CA ALA A 18 -0.54 -12.86 8.43
C ALA A 18 -0.57 -14.38 8.19
N ASN A 19 -1.00 -15.13 9.21
CA ASN A 19 -1.15 -16.58 9.15
C ASN A 19 -2.50 -17.03 8.57
N ASN A 20 -3.55 -16.21 8.72
CA ASN A 20 -4.85 -16.50 8.11
C ASN A 20 -4.81 -16.16 6.60
N ALA A 21 -5.19 -17.13 5.77
CA ALA A 21 -5.08 -17.03 4.33
C ALA A 21 -5.98 -15.94 3.73
N GLU A 22 -7.22 -15.79 4.22
CA GLU A 22 -8.13 -14.75 3.75
C GLU A 22 -7.59 -13.35 4.08
N LEU A 23 -7.12 -13.14 5.31
CA LEU A 23 -6.52 -11.89 5.75
C LEU A 23 -5.27 -11.56 4.94
N LYS A 24 -4.39 -12.53 4.70
CA LYS A 24 -3.19 -12.32 3.88
C LYS A 24 -3.54 -11.87 2.46
N SER A 25 -4.51 -12.54 1.84
CA SER A 25 -5.01 -12.18 0.51
C SER A 25 -5.64 -10.78 0.49
N LEU A 26 -6.41 -10.43 1.53
CA LEU A 26 -6.98 -9.10 1.70
C LEU A 26 -5.88 -8.04 1.81
N LEU A 27 -4.85 -8.26 2.61
CA LEU A 27 -3.72 -7.33 2.77
C LEU A 27 -2.91 -7.17 1.48
N GLN A 28 -2.70 -8.25 0.72
CA GLN A 28 -2.04 -8.19 -0.60
C GLN A 28 -2.87 -7.39 -1.61
N THR A 29 -4.19 -7.54 -1.59
CA THR A 29 -5.09 -6.73 -2.42
C THR A 29 -5.05 -5.27 -1.99
N GLY A 30 -5.09 -5.01 -0.68
CA GLY A 30 -4.96 -3.68 -0.10
C GLY A 30 -3.66 -2.98 -0.51
N LEU A 31 -2.52 -3.66 -0.45
CA LEU A 31 -1.22 -3.13 -0.87
C LEU A 31 -1.25 -2.58 -2.30
N LYS A 32 -1.84 -3.32 -3.26
CA LYS A 32 -1.96 -2.85 -4.65
C LYS A 32 -2.79 -1.57 -4.77
N ILE A 33 -3.86 -1.47 -3.97
CA ILE A 33 -4.72 -0.27 -3.95
C ILE A 33 -3.95 0.93 -3.39
N PHE A 34 -3.20 0.75 -2.29
CA PHE A 34 -2.40 1.84 -1.71
C PHE A 34 -1.25 2.28 -2.62
N GLN A 35 -0.58 1.34 -3.31
CA GLN A 35 0.42 1.67 -4.33
C GLN A 35 -0.18 2.49 -5.48
N GLY A 36 -1.36 2.13 -5.97
CA GLY A 36 -2.07 2.91 -6.99
C GLY A 36 -2.46 4.30 -6.47
N HIS A 37 -2.87 4.40 -5.20
CA HIS A 37 -3.18 5.67 -4.57
C HIS A 37 -1.94 6.56 -4.39
N GLU A 38 -0.79 5.98 -4.03
CA GLU A 38 0.50 6.67 -3.99
C GLU A 38 0.84 7.29 -5.35
N GLN A 39 0.81 6.48 -6.42
CA GLN A 39 1.11 6.94 -7.78
C GLN A 39 0.17 8.07 -8.21
N HIS A 40 -1.13 7.96 -7.91
CA HIS A 40 -2.08 9.03 -8.18
C HIS A 40 -1.71 10.31 -7.43
N ALA A 41 -1.35 10.21 -6.15
CA ALA A 41 -0.93 11.38 -5.37
C ALA A 41 0.37 12.01 -5.90
N GLU A 42 1.34 11.20 -6.34
CA GLU A 42 2.57 11.68 -6.99
C GLU A 42 2.26 12.41 -8.31
N HIS A 43 1.36 11.88 -9.15
CA HIS A 43 0.91 12.54 -10.37
C HIS A 43 0.22 13.88 -10.09
N VAL A 44 -0.70 13.92 -9.12
CA VAL A 44 -1.38 15.16 -8.72
C VAL A 44 -0.35 16.19 -8.23
N ALA A 45 0.60 15.77 -7.39
CA ALA A 45 1.64 16.66 -6.88
C ALA A 45 2.55 17.18 -8.00
N ALA A 46 2.87 16.36 -9.00
CA ALA A 46 3.65 16.78 -10.16
C ALA A 46 2.89 17.77 -11.06
N ALA A 47 1.58 17.59 -11.22
CA ALA A 47 0.73 18.48 -12.01
C ALA A 47 0.50 19.87 -11.37
N LEU A 48 0.79 20.00 -10.07
CA LEU A 48 0.68 21.26 -9.32
C LEU A 48 2.00 22.03 -9.22
N LYS A 49 3.10 21.49 -9.76
CA LYS A 49 4.41 22.16 -9.86
C LYS A 49 4.51 22.95 -11.16
#